data_AF-A0A5K0W6B5-F1
#
_entry.id   AF-A0A5K0W6B5-F1
#
_cell.length_a   1.000
_cell.length_b   1.000
_cell.length_c   1.000
_cell.angle_alpha   90.00
_cell.angle_beta   90.00
_cell.angle_gamma   90.00
#
_symmetry.space_group_name_H-M   'P 1'
#
loop_
_entity.id
_entity.type
_entity.pdbx_description
1 polymer ?
#
loop_
_entity_poly.entity_id
_entity_poly.type
_entity_poly.pdbx_seq_one_letter_code
_entity_poly.pdbx_strand_id
1 'polypeptide(L)'
;MMEGLAQLEALCERLYNSQDSAERAHAESTLKCLSVNVDYISQCQYILDNAVSPYALMLASSSLLKQVTDHSLSLQLRLDI
;
A
#
# COMPACT_ATOMS: atom_id res chain seq x y z
N MET A 1 18.51 -1.31 7.44
CA MET A 1 17.86 -0.40 6.49
C MET A 1 16.38 -0.63 6.61
N MET A 2 15.69 0.29 7.28
CA MET A 2 14.27 0.20 7.66
C MET A 2 13.57 1.49 7.20
N GLU A 3 13.94 1.98 6.02
CA GLU A 3 13.41 3.22 5.47
C GLU A 3 12.00 3.09 4.86
N GLY A 4 11.43 1.88 4.79
CA GLY A 4 10.11 1.66 4.18
C GLY A 4 8.93 2.14 5.05
N LEU A 5 8.96 1.88 6.36
CA LEU A 5 7.79 2.09 7.23
C LEU A 5 7.55 3.58 7.53
N ALA A 6 8.59 4.27 8.01
CA ALA A 6 8.49 5.68 8.41
C ALA A 6 8.18 6.60 7.22
N GLN A 7 8.75 6.31 6.04
CA GLN A 7 8.39 7.03 4.83
C GLN A 7 6.94 6.80 4.43
N LEU A 8 6.45 5.56 4.56
CA LEU A 8 5.06 5.25 4.27
C LEU A 8 4.12 6.01 5.20
N GLU A 9 4.37 5.96 6.51
CA GLU A 9 3.58 6.68 7.51
C GLU A 9 3.54 8.19 7.20
N ALA A 10 4.69 8.78 6.87
CA ALA A 10 4.76 10.18 6.47
C ALA A 10 4.03 10.50 5.15
N LEU A 11 3.98 9.57 4.19
CA LEU A 11 3.22 9.72 2.94
C LEU A 11 1.72 9.62 3.20
N CYS A 12 1.28 8.64 4.00
CA CYS A 12 -0.11 8.52 4.44
C CYS A 12 -0.56 9.80 5.15
N GLU A 13 0.25 10.28 6.10
CA GLU A 13 -0.07 11.49 6.86
C GLU A 13 -0.13 12.70 5.93
N ARG A 14 0.79 12.84 4.97
CA ARG A 14 0.72 13.90 3.95
C ARG A 14 -0.51 13.79 3.06
N LEU A 15 -0.95 12.60 2.67
CA LEU A 15 -2.17 12.43 1.88
C LEU A 15 -3.40 12.98 2.61
N TYR A 16 -3.50 12.74 3.91
CA TYR A 16 -4.67 13.09 4.73
C TYR A 16 -4.58 14.47 5.39
N ASN A 17 -3.39 14.92 5.74
CA ASN A 17 -3.14 16.14 6.52
C ASN A 17 -2.60 17.29 5.65
N SER A 18 -1.94 16.99 4.53
CA SER A 18 -1.38 18.03 3.66
C SER A 18 -2.48 18.69 2.82
N GLN A 19 -2.50 20.02 2.84
CA GLN A 19 -3.40 20.85 2.02
C GLN A 19 -2.83 21.11 0.62
N ASP A 20 -1.54 20.80 0.41
CA ASP A 20 -0.87 20.94 -0.88
C ASP A 20 -1.25 19.80 -1.83
N SER A 21 -1.94 20.14 -2.91
CA SER A 21 -2.36 19.21 -3.95
C SER A 21 -1.19 18.42 -4.56
N ALA A 22 -0.01 19.05 -4.66
CA ALA A 22 1.19 18.41 -5.18
C ALA A 22 1.74 17.31 -4.24
N GLU A 23 1.82 17.60 -2.94
CA GLU A 23 2.21 16.62 -1.91
C GLU A 23 1.19 15.48 -1.83
N ARG A 24 -0.10 15.80 -1.90
CA ARG A 24 -1.18 14.80 -1.94
C ARG A 24 -1.06 13.88 -3.15
N ALA A 25 -0.85 14.44 -4.34
CA ALA A 25 -0.69 13.65 -5.55
C ALA A 25 0.57 12.77 -5.52
N HIS A 26 1.67 13.28 -4.96
CA HIS A 26 2.89 12.51 -4.78
C HIS A 26 2.68 11.33 -3.81
N ALA A 27 2.08 11.60 -2.64
CA ALA A 27 1.75 10.56 -1.68
C ALA A 27 0.79 9.52 -2.26
N GLU A 28 -0.26 9.95 -2.96
CA GLU A 28 -1.22 9.06 -3.62
C GLU A 28 -0.54 8.15 -4.64
N SER A 29 0.32 8.71 -5.50
CA SER A 29 0.99 7.94 -6.54
C SER A 29 1.93 6.89 -5.95
N THR A 30 2.69 7.24 -4.91
CA THR A 30 3.55 6.29 -4.21
C THR A 30 2.72 5.19 -3.54
N LEU A 31 1.69 5.55 -2.78
CA LEU A 31 0.80 4.57 -2.11
C LEU A 31 0.09 3.67 -3.13
N LYS A 32 -0.32 4.22 -4.27
CA LYS A 32 -0.91 3.47 -5.37
C LYS A 32 0.09 2.49 -5.94
N CYS A 33 1.36 2.88 -6.12
CA CYS A 33 2.44 1.96 -6.52
C CYS A 33 2.57 0.76 -5.59
N LEU A 34 2.42 0.93 -4.27
CA LEU A 34 2.39 -0.21 -3.33
C LEU A 34 1.20 -1.14 -3.57
N SER A 35 0.04 -0.63 -4.00
CA SER A 35 -1.10 -1.46 -4.36
C SER A 35 -0.95 -2.19 -5.70
N VAL A 36 -0.12 -1.72 -6.65
CA VAL A 36 0.00 -2.34 -7.98
C VAL A 36 1.20 -3.28 -8.11
N ASN A 37 2.25 -3.08 -7.32
CA ASN A 37 3.48 -3.86 -7.44
C ASN A 37 3.52 -4.99 -6.39
N VAL A 38 3.38 -6.24 -6.84
CA VAL A 38 3.46 -7.44 -5.99
C VAL A 38 4.78 -7.60 -5.25
N ASP A 39 5.83 -6.92 -5.69
CA ASP A 39 7.12 -6.87 -4.98
C ASP A 39 6.99 -6.22 -3.58
N TYR A 40 5.96 -5.39 -3.38
CA TYR A 40 5.68 -4.72 -2.12
C TYR A 40 4.81 -5.57 -1.17
N ILE A 41 4.41 -6.80 -1.54
CA ILE A 41 3.66 -7.70 -0.64
C ILE A 41 4.42 -7.92 0.67
N SER A 42 5.71 -8.24 0.56
CA SER A 42 6.59 -8.46 1.72
C SER A 42 6.70 -7.20 2.58
N GLN A 43 6.69 -6.03 1.94
CA GLN A 43 6.78 -4.74 2.63
C GLN A 43 5.47 -4.40 3.33
N CYS A 44 4.31 -4.64 2.71
CA CYS A 44 2.99 -4.48 3.33
C CYS A 44 2.79 -5.44 4.51
N GLN A 45 3.23 -6.69 4.42
CA GLN A 45 3.20 -7.63 5.55
C GLN A 45 4.08 -7.13 6.71
N TYR A 46 5.28 -6.64 6.40
CA TYR A 46 6.16 -6.04 7.38
C TYR A 46 5.50 -4.83 8.07
N ILE A 47 4.85 -3.96 7.29
CA ILE A 47 4.09 -2.81 7.79
C ILE A 47 2.93 -3.28 8.68
N LEU A 48 2.18 -4.32 8.32
CA LEU A 48 1.10 -4.84 9.16
C LEU A 48 1.58 -5.37 10.52
N ASP A 49 2.76 -5.96 10.54
CA ASP A 49 3.35 -6.55 11.73
C ASP A 49 4.07 -5.51 12.63
N ASN A 50 4.60 -4.43 12.03
CA ASN A 50 5.47 -3.46 12.72
C ASN A 50 4.91 -2.03 12.77
N ALA A 51 3.95 -1.66 11.94
CA ALA A 51 3.36 -0.32 11.97
C ALA A 51 2.43 -0.17 13.16
N VAL A 52 2.53 1.01 13.77
CA VAL A 52 1.61 1.45 14.83
C VAL A 52 0.63 2.51 14.33
N SER A 53 0.89 3.12 13.16
CA SER A 53 -0.05 4.06 12.55
C SER A 53 -1.25 3.34 11.93
N PRO A 54 -2.49 3.69 12.32
CA PRO A 54 -3.69 3.09 11.75
C PRO A 54 -3.82 3.35 10.24
N TYR A 55 -3.26 4.45 9.73
CA TYR A 55 -3.25 4.75 8.30
C TYR A 55 -2.36 3.79 7.51
N ALA A 56 -1.17 3.47 8.04
CA ALA A 56 -0.25 2.52 7.41
C ALA A 56 -0.81 1.10 7.43
N LEU A 57 -1.41 0.67 8.55
CA LEU A 57 -2.09 -0.64 8.64
C LEU A 57 -3.23 -0.76 7.64
N MET A 58 -4.09 0.26 7.55
CA MET A 58 -5.22 0.26 6.60
C MET A 58 -4.73 0.24 5.15
N LEU A 59 -3.69 1.02 4.81
CA LEU A 59 -3.12 1.03 3.46
C LEU A 59 -2.40 -0.27 3.11
N ALA A 60 -1.62 -0.84 4.03
CA ALA A 60 -0.99 -2.14 3.83
C ALA A 60 -2.03 -3.24 3.62
N SER A 61 -3.07 -3.27 4.46
CA SER A 61 -4.19 -4.21 4.32
C SER A 61 -4.95 -4.01 3.02
N SER A 62 -5.24 -2.76 2.63
CA SER A 62 -6.01 -2.44 1.42
C SER A 62 -5.20 -2.72 0.15
N SER A 63 -3.89 -2.44 0.16
CA SER A 63 -2.96 -2.80 -0.92
C SER A 63 -2.82 -4.31 -1.06
N LEU A 64 -2.60 -5.05 0.02
CA LEU A 64 -2.57 -6.50 -0.01
C LEU A 64 -3.90 -7.08 -0.50
N LEU A 65 -5.03 -6.57 0.00
CA LEU A 65 -6.36 -6.99 -0.45
C LEU A 65 -6.53 -6.72 -1.95
N LYS A 66 -6.14 -5.54 -2.45
CA LYS A 66 -6.20 -5.24 -3.89
C LYS A 66 -5.33 -6.18 -4.71
N GLN A 67 -4.07 -6.38 -4.32
CA GLN A 67 -3.17 -7.28 -5.05
C GLN A 67 -3.67 -8.72 -5.02
N VAL A 68 -4.09 -9.20 -3.86
CA VAL A 68 -4.67 -10.52 -3.71
C VAL A 68 -5.97 -10.62 -4.49
N THR A 69 -6.80 -9.60 -4.57
CA THR A 69 -8.06 -9.63 -5.34
C THR A 69 -7.79 -9.61 -6.85
N ASP A 70 -6.90 -8.75 -7.33
CA ASP A 70 -6.54 -8.62 -8.75
C ASP A 70 -5.78 -9.86 -9.26
N HIS A 71 -4.86 -10.38 -8.44
CA HIS A 71 -4.20 -11.66 -8.73
C HIS A 71 -5.08 -12.88 -8.47
N SER A 72 -5.96 -12.89 -7.48
CA SER A 72 -6.90 -14.01 -7.26
C SER A 72 -7.97 -14.05 -8.33
N LEU A 73 -8.40 -12.90 -8.85
CA LEU A 73 -9.20 -12.85 -10.09
C LEU A 73 -8.42 -13.46 -11.25
N SER A 74 -7.12 -13.16 -11.37
CA SER A 74 -6.25 -13.76 -12.39
C SER A 74 -6.02 -15.27 -12.19
N LEU A 75 -6.06 -15.77 -10.94
CA LEU A 75 -5.91 -17.18 -10.60
C LEU A 75 -7.21 -17.97 -10.75
N GLN A 76 -8.37 -17.38 -10.40
CA GLN A 76 -9.69 -17.97 -10.61
C GLN A 76 -10.12 -17.97 -12.07
N LEU A 77 -9.76 -16.95 -12.87
CA LEU A 77 -10.05 -16.93 -14.31
C LEU A 77 -9.23 -17.96 -15.10
N ARG A 78 -8.10 -18.44 -14.55
CA ARG A 78 -7.22 -19.43 -15.19
C ARG A 78 -7.60 -20.88 -14.87
N LEU A 79 -8.49 -21.08 -13.90
CA LEU A 79 -9.05 -22.40 -13.52
C LEU A 79 -10.43 -22.67 -14.16
N ASP A 80 -10.93 -21.75 -14.99
CA ASP A 80 -12.14 -21.95 -15.83
C ASP A 80 -11.74 -22.17 -17.31
N ILE A 81 -10.93 -23.20 -17.56
CA ILE A 81 -10.72 -23.84 -18.88
C ILE A 81 -11.01 -25.33 -18.73
#